data_AF-A0A5P8AUK7-F1
#
_entry.id   AF-A0A5P8AUK7-F1
#
_cell.length_a   1.000
_cell.length_b   1.000
_cell.length_c   1.000
_cell.angle_alpha   90.00
_cell.angle_beta   90.00
_cell.angle_gamma   90.00
#
_symmetry.space_group_name_H-M   'P 1'
#
loop_
_entity.id
_entity.type
_entity.pdbx_description
1 polymer ?
#
loop_
_entity_poly.entity_id
_entity_poly.type
_entity_poly.pdbx_seq_one_letter_code
_entity_poly.pdbx_strand_id
1 'polypeptide(L)' 'MNKALRNVNYWIELIREYIFKNEHLMRKIDQFESFVALMQPKYEDSPLKLFGFLSREEELRYLFGA' A
#
# COMPACT_ATOMS: atom_id res chain seq x y z
N MET A 1 12.22 18.18 4.83
CA MET A 1 11.48 16.99 4.34
C MET A 1 11.40 15.99 5.49
N ASN A 2 10.20 15.59 5.90
CA ASN A 2 10.00 14.72 7.06
C ASN A 2 10.60 13.34 6.79
N LYS A 3 11.52 12.86 7.66
CA LYS A 3 12.23 11.57 7.48
C LYS A 3 11.27 10.38 7.35
N ALA A 4 10.09 10.48 7.96
CA ALA A 4 9.03 9.47 7.86
C ALA A 4 8.59 9.20 6.41
N LEU A 5 8.57 10.22 5.56
CA LEU A 5 8.13 10.09 4.16
C LEU A 5 9.05 9.21 3.30
N ARG A 6 10.29 8.99 3.74
CA ARG A 6 11.26 8.10 3.07
C ARG A 6 11.11 6.64 3.50
N ASN A 7 10.37 6.35 4.57
CA ASN A 7 10.21 5.01 5.11
C ASN A 7 9.05 4.30 4.40
N VAL A 8 9.30 3.16 3.75
CA VAL A 8 8.26 2.37 3.09
C VAL A 8 7.21 1.86 4.10
N ASN A 9 7.62 1.49 5.31
CA ASN A 9 6.71 1.00 6.35
C ASN A 9 5.74 2.09 6.82
N TYR A 10 6.18 3.35 6.83
CA TYR A 10 5.27 4.47 7.12
C TYR A 10 4.10 4.50 6.13
N TRP A 11 4.36 4.28 4.84
CA TRP A 11 3.32 4.26 3.82
C TRP A 11 2.45 3.01 3.87
N ILE A 12 3.04 1.85 4.18
CA ILE A 12 2.29 0.60 4.37
C ILE A 12 1.28 0.76 5.51
N GLU A 13 1.71 1.26 6.67
CA GLU A 13 0.81 1.49 7.80
C GLU A 13 -0.24 2.56 7.49
N LEU A 14 0.12 3.63 6.78
CA LEU A 14 -0.83 4.66 6.39
C LEU A 14 -1.95 4.11 5.47
N ILE A 15 -1.60 3.26 4.50
CA ILE A 15 -2.58 2.63 3.61
C ILE A 15 -3.42 1.60 4.38
N ARG A 16 -2.80 0.81 5.25
CA ARG A 16 -3.48 -0.13 6.15
C ARG A 16 -4.52 0.61 7.00
N GLU A 17 -4.13 1.71 7.66
CA GLU A 17 -5.04 2.55 8.44
C GLU A 17 -6.17 3.14 7.59
N TYR A 18 -5.87 3.58 6.36
CA TYR A 18 -6.89 4.07 5.45
C TYR A 18 -7.93 2.98 5.15
N ILE A 19 -7.51 1.75 4.86
CA ILE A 19 -8.43 0.62 4.62
C ILE A 19 -9.26 0.33 5.88
N PHE A 20 -8.62 0.27 7.06
CA PHE A 20 -9.32 0.04 8.33
C PHE A 20 -10.37 1.10 8.67
N LYS A 21 -10.10 2.38 8.40
CA LYS A 21 -11.04 3.49 8.65
C LYS A 21 -12.20 3.52 7.65
N ASN A 22 -12.13 2.77 6.56
CA ASN A 22 -13.14 2.71 5.51
C ASN A 22 -13.78 1.32 5.51
N GLU A 23 -14.83 1.10 6.30
CA GLU A 23 -15.46 -0.22 6.51
C GLU A 23 -15.79 -0.96 5.20
N HIS A 24 -16.22 -0.24 4.15
CA HIS A 24 -16.52 -0.81 2.83
C HIS A 24 -15.29 -1.41 2.11
N LEU A 25 -14.08 -0.98 2.49
CA LEU A 25 -12.79 -1.49 2.03
C LEU A 25 -12.24 -2.58 2.94
N MET A 26 -12.82 -2.86 4.10
CA MET A 26 -12.24 -3.82 5.06
C MET A 26 -12.01 -5.20 4.44
N ARG A 27 -12.89 -5.64 3.54
CA ARG A 27 -12.72 -6.88 2.73
C ARG A 27 -11.51 -6.89 1.80
N LYS A 28 -10.83 -5.75 1.64
CA LYS A 28 -9.63 -5.54 0.81
C LYS A 28 -8.34 -5.55 1.62
N ILE A 29 -8.41 -5.59 2.96
CA ILE A 29 -7.23 -5.57 3.83
C ILE A 29 -6.32 -6.77 3.55
N ASP A 30 -6.89 -7.97 3.46
CA ASP A 30 -6.12 -9.19 3.21
C ASP A 30 -5.44 -9.17 1.84
N GLN A 31 -6.07 -8.54 0.84
CA GLN A 31 -5.48 -8.35 -0.49
C GLN A 31 -4.27 -7.41 -0.42
N PHE A 32 -4.40 -6.29 0.30
CA PHE A 32 -3.30 -5.37 0.52
C PHE A 32 -2.14 -6.00 1.30
N GLU A 33 -2.43 -6.69 2.41
CA GLU A 33 -1.42 -7.38 3.23
C GLU A 33 -0.69 -8.46 2.43
N SER A 34 -1.43 -9.27 1.67
CA SER A 34 -0.86 -10.31 0.82
C SER A 34 0.06 -9.71 -0.24
N PHE A 35 -0.37 -8.63 -0.90
CA PHE A 35 0.44 -7.93 -1.88
C PHE A 35 1.75 -7.38 -1.28
N VAL A 36 1.66 -6.70 -0.13
CA VAL A 36 2.84 -6.15 0.57
C VAL A 36 3.83 -7.27 0.88
N ALA A 37 3.37 -8.38 1.45
CA ALA A 37 4.22 -9.52 1.76
C ALA A 37 4.86 -10.15 0.50
N LEU A 38 4.10 -10.34 -0.58
CA LEU A 38 4.57 -10.97 -1.81
C LEU A 38 5.55 -10.08 -2.61
N MET A 39 5.33 -8.77 -2.59
CA MET A 39 6.03 -7.82 -3.45
C MET A 39 7.20 -7.12 -2.75
N GLN A 40 7.41 -7.36 -1.45
CA GLN A 40 8.51 -6.78 -0.67
C GLN A 40 9.88 -6.89 -1.37
N PRO A 41 10.26 -8.03 -1.96
CA PRO A 41 11.55 -8.15 -2.64
C PRO A 41 11.69 -7.24 -3.87
N LYS A 42 10.56 -6.77 -4.44
CA LYS A 42 10.55 -5.92 -5.64
C LYS A 42 10.54 -4.44 -5.31
N TYR A 43 9.82 -4.02 -4.26
CA TYR A 43 9.77 -2.61 -3.87
C TYR A 43 10.82 -2.21 -2.83
N GLU A 44 11.43 -3.18 -2.14
CA GLU A 44 12.50 -2.96 -1.13
C GLU A 44 12.07 -1.90 -0.11
N ASP A 45 12.92 -0.89 0.14
CA ASP A 45 12.65 0.23 1.04
C ASP A 45 12.19 1.49 0.29
N SER A 46 11.73 1.37 -0.96
CA SER A 46 11.37 2.53 -1.79
C SER A 46 9.85 2.76 -1.82
N PRO A 47 9.35 3.85 -1.21
CA PRO A 47 7.95 4.23 -1.34
C PRO A 47 7.51 4.42 -2.80
N LEU A 48 8.39 4.97 -3.64
CA LEU A 48 8.09 5.17 -5.06
C LEU A 48 7.90 3.83 -5.79
N LYS A 49 8.74 2.82 -5.50
CA LYS A 49 8.53 1.47 -6.06
C LYS A 49 7.22 0.87 -5.54
N LEU A 50 6.91 1.00 -4.24
CA LEU A 50 5.66 0.52 -3.64
C LEU A 50 4.44 1.07 -4.39
N PHE A 51 4.34 2.39 -4.54
CA PHE A 51 3.25 3.02 -5.30
C PHE A 51 3.22 2.61 -6.78
N GLY A 52 4.40 2.43 -7.38
CA GLY A 52 4.53 1.95 -8.75
C GLY A 52 3.95 0.55 -8.96
N PHE A 53 4.06 -0.36 -7.98
CA PHE A 53 3.43 -1.67 -8.06
C PHE A 53 1.94 -1.61 -7.69
N LEU A 54 1.58 -0.92 -6.60
CA LEU A 54 0.20 -0.76 -6.16
C LEU A 54 -0.72 -0.22 -7.27
N SER A 55 -0.24 0.74 -8.07
CA SER A 55 -1.01 1.34 -9.18
C SER A 55 -1.24 0.42 -10.38
N ARG A 56 -0.50 -0.70 -10.47
CA ARG A 56 -0.61 -1.67 -11.57
C ARG A 56 -1.48 -2.86 -11.23
N GLU A 57 -1.63 -3.18 -9.95
CA GLU A 57 -2.48 -4.27 -9.50
C GLU A 57 -3.95 -3.88 -9.59
N GLU A 58 -4.71 -4.60 -10.42
CA GLU A 58 -6.12 -4.33 -10.67
C GLU A 58 -6.93 -4.34 -9.37
N GLU A 59 -6.65 -5.29 -8.49
CA GLU A 59 -7.33 -5.46 -7.20
C GLU A 59 -7.08 -4.30 -6.22
N LEU A 60 -6.01 -3.53 -6.42
CA LEU A 60 -5.58 -2.42 -5.56
C LEU A 60 -5.79 -1.05 -6.20
N ARG A 61 -6.33 -0.99 -7.43
CA ARG A 61 -6.62 0.27 -8.14
C ARG A 61 -7.52 1.23 -7.36
N TYR A 62 -8.37 0.72 -6.47
CA TYR A 62 -9.24 1.55 -5.62
C TYR A 62 -8.45 2.54 -4.74
N LEU A 63 -7.14 2.30 -4.50
CA LEU A 63 -6.27 3.20 -3.74
C LEU A 63 -5.90 4.48 -4.50
N PHE A 64 -6.07 4.53 -5.82
CA PHE A 64 -5.58 5.63 -6.68
C PHE A 64 -6.69 6.50 -7.27
N GLY A 65 -7.95 6.26 -6.91
CA GLY A 65 -9.11 6.85 -7.58
C GLY A 65 -9.40 6.13 -8.91
N ALA A 66 -10.69 6.04 -9.24
CA ALA A 66 -11.15 5.54 -10.54
C ALA A 66 -11.03 6.62 -11.61
#